data_AF-A0A957H7Q4-F1
#
_entry.id   AF-A0A957H7Q4-F1
#
_cell.length_a   1.000
_cell.length_b   1.000
_cell.length_c   1.000
_cell.angle_alpha   90.00
_cell.angle_beta   90.00
_cell.angle_gamma   90.00
#
_symmetry.space_group_name_H-M   'P 1'
#
loop_
_entity.id
_entity.type
_entity.pdbx_description
1 polymer ?
#
loop_
_entity_poly.entity_id
_entity_poly.type
_entity_poly.pdbx_seq_one_letter_code
_entity_poly.pdbx_strand_id
1 'polypeptide(L)'
;MMMLQESGEKTVGVIGGLGPQATLDFYGKLLERTAASSDQEHLHVIINSNPKVPNRQQSVAGTGPSCIPSLVATAQALERAGADFLVMVCNTAHAYEGAIRRATNIPFISIIEESVVACLNENPTVRR
;
A
#
# COMPACT_ATOMS: atom_id res chain seq x y z
N MET A 1 -28.65 -22.31 9.65
CA MET A 1 -27.80 -22.36 8.45
C MET A 1 -27.34 -20.95 8.16
N MET A 2 -26.22 -20.51 8.75
CA MET A 2 -25.63 -19.20 8.44
C MET A 2 -24.99 -19.31 7.06
N MET A 3 -25.51 -18.55 6.10
CA MET A 3 -24.86 -18.34 4.82
C MET A 3 -23.58 -17.53 5.10
N LEU A 4 -22.42 -18.12 4.82
CA LEU A 4 -21.18 -17.35 4.69
C LEU A 4 -21.37 -16.45 3.47
N GLN A 5 -21.30 -15.13 3.64
CA GLN A 5 -21.22 -14.21 2.49
C GLN A 5 -19.98 -14.59 1.68
N GLU A 6 -20.16 -14.89 0.40
CA GLU A 6 -19.02 -14.89 -0.53
C GLU A 6 -18.49 -13.46 -0.60
N SER A 7 -17.31 -13.22 -0.01
CA SER A 7 -16.60 -11.98 -0.24
C SER A 7 -16.04 -12.05 -1.66
N GLY A 8 -16.63 -11.28 -2.58
CA GLY A 8 -16.04 -11.09 -3.91
C GLY A 8 -14.57 -10.68 -3.82
N GLU A 9 -13.79 -11.04 -4.84
CA GLU A 9 -12.37 -10.73 -4.94
C GLU A 9 -12.12 -9.24 -4.71
N LYS A 10 -11.11 -8.92 -3.88
CA LYS A 10 -10.76 -7.55 -3.52
C LYS A 10 -9.70 -6.98 -4.47
N THR A 11 -9.95 -5.78 -4.99
CA THR A 11 -9.00 -5.07 -5.84
C THR A 11 -7.94 -4.33 -5.01
N VAL A 12 -6.67 -4.57 -5.28
CA VAL A 12 -5.55 -3.95 -4.56
C VAL A 12 -5.17 -2.61 -5.18
N GLY A 13 -5.17 -1.53 -4.39
CA GLY A 13 -4.63 -0.22 -4.80
C GLY A 13 -3.22 0.00 -4.28
N VAL A 14 -2.25 0.20 -5.17
CA VAL A 14 -0.84 0.39 -4.79
C VAL A 14 -0.41 1.84 -4.99
N ILE A 15 -0.16 2.54 -3.88
CA ILE A 15 0.53 3.84 -3.86
C ILE A 15 2.03 3.59 -4.07
N GLY A 16 2.45 3.63 -5.33
CA GLY A 16 3.81 3.28 -5.77
C GLY A 16 4.59 4.48 -6.34
N GLY A 17 5.70 4.17 -7.02
CA GLY A 17 6.61 5.15 -7.61
C GLY A 17 7.47 5.89 -6.59
N LEU A 18 7.35 5.57 -5.30
CA LEU A 18 8.12 6.15 -4.19
C LEU A 18 9.53 5.54 -4.09
N GLY A 19 10.12 5.36 -5.27
CA GLY A 19 11.08 4.35 -5.68
C GLY A 19 10.42 3.44 -6.72
N PRO A 20 10.51 3.73 -8.04
CA PRO A 20 9.89 2.88 -9.08
C PRO A 20 10.32 1.41 -9.02
N GLN A 21 11.59 1.16 -8.72
CA GLN A 21 12.11 -0.21 -8.54
C GLN A 21 11.50 -0.93 -7.33
N ALA A 22 11.24 -0.22 -6.22
CA ALA A 22 10.57 -0.82 -5.08
C ALA A 22 9.13 -1.22 -5.42
N THR A 23 8.45 -0.44 -6.25
CA THR A 23 7.10 -0.80 -6.74
C THR A 23 7.12 -2.02 -7.64
N LEU A 24 8.13 -2.14 -8.53
CA LEU A 24 8.32 -3.34 -9.35
C LEU A 24 8.61 -4.57 -8.49
N ASP A 25 9.52 -4.45 -7.51
CA ASP A 25 9.85 -5.52 -6.57
C ASP A 25 8.63 -5.97 -5.74
N PHE A 26 7.83 -5.02 -5.23
CA PHE A 26 6.57 -5.34 -4.54
C PHE A 26 5.61 -6.11 -5.44
N TYR A 27 5.41 -5.66 -6.69
CA TYR A 27 4.50 -6.35 -7.60
C TYR A 27 5.00 -7.74 -7.98
N GLY A 28 6.30 -7.91 -8.22
CA GLY A 28 6.92 -9.22 -8.45
C GLY A 28 6.66 -10.18 -7.29
N LYS A 29 6.91 -9.73 -6.05
CA LYS A 29 6.61 -10.53 -4.84
C LYS A 29 5.13 -10.85 -4.70
N LEU A 30 4.24 -9.92 -5.06
CA LEU A 30 2.80 -10.16 -5.01
C LEU A 30 2.41 -11.29 -5.98
N LEU A 31 2.94 -11.27 -7.21
CA LEU A 31 2.72 -12.33 -8.20
C LEU A 31 3.25 -13.67 -7.70
N GLU A 32 4.49 -13.72 -7.21
CA GLU A 32 5.12 -14.95 -6.68
C GLU A 32 4.41 -15.55 -5.47
N ARG A 33 3.76 -14.69 -4.66
CA ARG A 33 3.03 -15.10 -3.45
C ARG A 33 1.55 -15.36 -3.70
N THR A 34 1.03 -15.05 -4.89
CA THR A 34 -0.35 -15.36 -5.25
C THR A 34 -0.43 -16.81 -5.70
N ALA A 35 -1.26 -17.61 -5.02
CA ALA A 35 -1.51 -19.00 -5.42
C ALA A 35 -2.43 -19.01 -6.64
N ALA A 36 -1.84 -18.87 -7.83
CA ALA A 36 -2.52 -18.87 -9.11
C ALA A 36 -1.90 -19.91 -10.05
N SER A 37 -2.75 -20.62 -10.78
CA SER A 37 -2.39 -21.60 -11.82
C SER A 37 -2.71 -21.11 -13.23
N SER A 38 -3.39 -19.97 -13.34
CA SER A 38 -3.74 -19.28 -14.57
C SER A 38 -3.70 -17.75 -14.36
N ASP A 39 -3.62 -16.98 -15.46
CA ASP A 39 -3.60 -15.52 -15.39
C ASP A 39 -4.85 -14.95 -14.69
N GLN A 40 -6.00 -15.58 -14.86
CA GLN A 40 -7.30 -15.13 -14.30
C GLN A 40 -7.43 -15.36 -12.79
N GLU A 41 -6.55 -16.17 -12.20
CA GLU A 41 -6.51 -16.42 -10.75
C GLU A 41 -5.62 -15.41 -10.01
N HIS A 42 -4.90 -14.54 -10.74
CA HIS A 42 -4.14 -13.47 -10.12
C HIS A 42 -5.05 -12.34 -9.64
N LEU A 43 -4.63 -11.70 -8.55
CA LEU A 43 -5.31 -10.53 -7.98
C LEU A 43 -5.48 -9.41 -9.01
N HIS A 44 -6.65 -8.78 -9.01
CA HIS A 44 -6.79 -7.48 -9.68
C HIS A 44 -6.03 -6.38 -8.90
N VAL A 45 -5.02 -5.79 -9.54
CA VAL A 45 -4.14 -4.77 -8.93
C VAL A 45 -4.12 -3.49 -9.76
N ILE A 46 -4.41 -2.36 -9.12
CA ILE A 46 -4.27 -1.01 -9.69
C ILE A 46 -3.04 -0.35 -9.09
N ILE A 47 -2.00 -0.13 -9.90
CA ILE A 47 -0.75 0.49 -9.46
C ILE A 47 -0.67 1.92 -9.96
N ASN A 48 -0.59 2.88 -9.03
CA ASN A 48 -0.20 4.25 -9.36
C ASN A 48 1.28 4.44 -9.03
N SER A 49 2.14 4.21 -10.03
CA SER A 49 3.59 4.42 -9.90
C SER A 49 3.97 5.86 -10.25
N ASN A 50 3.96 6.75 -9.26
CA ASN A 50 4.24 8.17 -9.44
C ASN A 50 5.61 8.60 -8.84
N PRO A 51 6.70 8.63 -9.63
CA PRO A 51 8.00 9.12 -9.18
C PRO A 51 8.09 10.64 -9.02
N LYS A 52 7.03 11.39 -9.38
CA LYS A 52 7.00 12.86 -9.24
C LYS A 52 6.58 13.32 -7.86
N VAL A 53 6.19 12.39 -6.96
CA VAL A 53 5.99 12.72 -5.54
C VAL A 53 7.30 13.29 -4.97
N PRO A 54 7.27 14.43 -4.26
CA PRO A 54 8.44 15.01 -3.60
C PRO A 54 9.27 14.01 -2.79
N ASN A 55 10.53 14.37 -2.51
CA ASN A 55 11.41 13.52 -1.70
C ASN A 55 10.86 13.39 -0.27
N ARG A 56 10.63 12.15 0.18
CA ARG A 56 9.99 11.88 1.47
C ARG A 56 10.87 12.27 2.65
N GLN A 57 12.17 12.05 2.56
CA GLN A 57 13.13 12.38 3.61
C GLN A 57 13.19 13.90 3.83
N GLN A 58 13.28 14.68 2.75
CA GLN A 58 13.27 16.15 2.82
C GLN A 58 11.93 16.69 3.31
N SER A 59 10.81 16.10 2.86
CA SER A 59 9.47 16.47 3.33
C SER A 59 9.34 16.24 4.83
N VAL A 60 9.77 15.07 5.36
CA VAL A 60 9.71 14.77 6.80
C VAL A 60 10.64 15.68 7.60
N ALA A 61 11.81 16.01 7.06
CA ALA A 61 12.76 16.93 7.68
C ALA A 61 12.34 18.42 7.60
N GLY A 62 11.27 18.75 6.87
CA GLY A 62 10.85 20.14 6.64
C GLY A 62 11.79 20.96 5.75
N THR A 63 12.72 20.30 5.04
CA THR A 63 13.71 20.95 4.17
C THR A 63 13.32 20.93 2.69
N GLY A 64 12.20 20.28 2.35
CA GLY A 64 11.68 20.19 0.99
C GLY A 64 10.15 20.26 0.95
N PRO A 65 9.56 20.23 -0.26
CA PRO A 65 8.12 20.33 -0.43
C PRO A 65 7.39 19.13 0.19
N SER A 66 6.19 19.39 0.70
CA SER A 66 5.35 18.37 1.32
C SER A 66 4.95 17.28 0.32
N CYS A 67 5.09 16.02 0.72
CA CYS A 67 4.59 14.86 -0.04
C CYS A 67 3.08 14.67 0.07
N ILE A 68 2.45 15.23 1.12
CA ILE A 68 1.06 14.94 1.48
C ILE A 68 0.09 15.18 0.31
N PRO A 69 0.13 16.31 -0.42
CA PRO A 69 -0.82 16.55 -1.50
C PRO A 69 -0.76 15.49 -2.61
N SER A 70 0.45 15.06 -2.99
CA SER A 70 0.62 14.04 -4.03
C SER A 70 0.20 12.65 -3.54
N LEU A 71 0.53 12.29 -2.29
CA LEU A 71 0.13 11.00 -1.71
C LEU A 71 -1.38 10.89 -1.58
N VAL A 72 -2.05 11.95 -1.10
CA VAL A 72 -3.52 12.01 -0.99
C VAL A 72 -4.18 11.93 -2.36
N ALA A 73 -3.69 12.71 -3.34
CA ALA A 73 -4.24 12.67 -4.69
C ALA A 73 -4.14 11.28 -5.32
N THR A 74 -3.00 10.59 -5.13
CA THR A 74 -2.81 9.21 -5.59
C THR A 74 -3.77 8.24 -4.88
N ALA A 75 -3.89 8.31 -3.55
CA ALA A 75 -4.79 7.45 -2.77
C ALA A 75 -6.25 7.58 -3.24
N GLN A 76 -6.73 8.81 -3.39
CA GLN A 76 -8.09 9.07 -3.88
C GLN A 76 -8.29 8.65 -5.33
N ALA A 77 -7.25 8.75 -6.17
CA ALA A 77 -7.31 8.27 -7.55
C ALA A 77 -7.46 6.75 -7.61
N LEU A 78 -6.76 6.01 -6.74
CA LEU A 78 -6.88 4.56 -6.63
C LEU A 78 -8.26 4.14 -6.12
N GLU A 79 -8.79 4.81 -5.09
CA GLU A 79 -10.17 4.59 -4.61
C GLU A 79 -11.19 4.81 -5.73
N ARG A 80 -11.10 5.93 -6.46
CA ARG A 80 -11.98 6.20 -7.62
C ARG A 80 -11.81 5.20 -8.76
N ALA A 81 -10.63 4.61 -8.91
CA ALA A 81 -10.37 3.59 -9.92
C ALA A 81 -10.92 2.21 -9.54
N GLY A 82 -11.45 2.04 -8.33
CA GLY A 82 -12.09 0.81 -7.88
C GLY A 82 -11.23 -0.05 -6.95
N ALA A 83 -10.16 0.49 -6.36
CA ALA A 83 -9.43 -0.23 -5.32
C ALA A 83 -10.34 -0.44 -4.08
N ASP A 84 -10.36 -1.66 -3.55
CA ASP A 84 -11.08 -2.00 -2.32
C ASP A 84 -10.27 -1.66 -1.07
N PHE A 85 -8.94 -1.61 -1.18
CA PHE A 85 -8.02 -1.22 -0.12
C PHE A 85 -6.71 -0.71 -0.70
N LEU A 86 -5.92 -0.03 0.13
CA LEU A 86 -4.67 0.60 -0.26
C LEU A 86 -3.47 -0.02 0.46
N VAL A 87 -2.37 -0.13 -0.25
CA VAL A 87 -1.01 -0.35 0.27
C VAL A 87 -0.09 0.74 -0.25
N MET A 88 0.95 1.11 0.51
CA MET A 88 1.96 2.08 0.07
C MET A 88 3.36 1.48 0.11
N VAL A 89 4.06 1.53 -1.03
CA VAL A 89 5.37 0.90 -1.18
C VAL A 89 6.48 1.90 -0.84
N CYS A 90 6.57 2.32 0.43
CA CYS A 90 7.65 3.19 0.93
C CYS A 90 7.66 3.31 2.45
N ASN A 91 8.75 2.97 3.13
CA ASN A 91 8.87 3.12 4.59
C ASN A 91 8.72 4.58 5.04
N THR A 92 9.51 5.51 4.48
CA THR A 92 9.51 6.92 4.91
C THR A 92 8.15 7.60 4.71
N ALA A 93 7.41 7.23 3.67
CA ALA A 93 6.11 7.84 3.38
C ALA A 93 5.03 7.51 4.43
N HIS A 94 5.19 6.43 5.21
CA HIS A 94 4.26 6.07 6.28
C HIS A 94 4.20 7.10 7.42
N ALA A 95 5.16 8.03 7.50
CA ALA A 95 5.03 9.22 8.35
C ALA A 95 3.75 10.04 8.03
N TYR A 96 3.17 9.86 6.85
CA TYR A 96 1.96 10.53 6.38
C TYR A 96 0.74 9.61 6.23
N GLU A 97 0.79 8.37 6.74
CA GLU A 97 -0.33 7.41 6.58
C GLU A 97 -1.65 7.95 7.15
N GLY A 98 -1.60 8.74 8.24
CA GLY A 98 -2.79 9.36 8.80
C GLY A 98 -3.48 10.34 7.85
N ALA A 99 -2.73 11.01 6.97
CA ALA A 99 -3.33 11.86 5.94
C ALA A 99 -4.01 11.04 4.84
N ILE A 100 -3.44 9.89 4.47
CA ILE A 100 -4.03 8.94 3.53
C ILE A 100 -5.33 8.37 4.10
N ARG A 101 -5.29 7.83 5.32
CA ARG A 101 -6.46 7.25 6.02
C ARG A 101 -7.62 8.25 6.15
N ARG A 102 -7.35 9.54 6.34
CA ARG A 102 -8.40 10.58 6.41
C ARG A 102 -8.96 10.99 5.05
N ALA A 103 -8.24 10.72 3.97
CA ALA A 103 -8.60 11.20 2.63
C ALA A 103 -9.37 10.18 1.79
N THR A 104 -9.46 8.93 2.25
CA THR A 104 -10.13 7.81 1.57
C THR A 104 -11.09 7.10 2.50
N ASN A 105 -12.11 6.43 1.95
CA ASN A 105 -13.08 5.64 2.73
C ASN A 105 -12.74 4.14 2.75
N ILE A 106 -11.77 3.72 1.93
CA ILE A 106 -11.27 2.34 1.88
C ILE A 106 -10.12 2.10 2.87
N PRO A 107 -9.95 0.86 3.37
CA PRO A 107 -8.88 0.52 4.30
C PRO A 107 -7.49 0.80 3.72
N PHE A 108 -6.56 1.18 4.60
CA PHE A 108 -5.14 1.30 4.30
C PHE A 108 -4.37 0.28 5.15
N ILE A 109 -3.64 -0.61 4.49
CA ILE A 109 -2.78 -1.62 5.11
C ILE A 109 -1.36 -1.06 5.17
N SER A 110 -0.87 -0.80 6.38
CA SER A 110 0.45 -0.22 6.61
C SER A 110 1.51 -1.30 6.59
N ILE A 111 2.50 -1.18 5.70
CA ILE A 111 3.59 -2.17 5.65
C ILE A 111 4.41 -2.17 6.94
N ILE A 112 4.40 -1.06 7.69
CA ILE A 112 5.09 -0.94 8.98
C ILE A 112 4.35 -1.73 10.06
N GLU A 113 3.03 -1.57 10.14
CA GLU A 113 2.19 -2.33 11.07
C GLU A 113 2.31 -3.84 10.78
N GLU A 114 2.14 -4.25 9.51
CA GLU A 114 2.23 -5.65 9.11
C GLU A 114 3.63 -6.25 9.33
N SER A 115 4.70 -5.48 9.10
CA SER A 115 6.07 -5.93 9.39
C SER A 115 6.28 -6.16 10.89
N VAL A 116 5.75 -5.29 11.75
CA VAL A 116 5.82 -5.48 13.21
C VAL A 116 5.05 -6.73 13.64
N VAL A 117 3.85 -6.94 13.09
CA VAL A 117 3.05 -8.15 13.34
C VAL A 117 3.83 -9.41 12.93
N ALA A 118 4.42 -9.42 11.74
CA ALA A 118 5.23 -10.54 11.26
C ALA A 118 6.43 -10.81 12.19
N CYS A 119 7.20 -9.79 12.57
CA CYS A 119 8.34 -9.94 13.47
C CYS A 119 7.93 -10.50 14.86
N LEU A 120 6.80 -10.07 15.41
CA LEU A 120 6.30 -10.57 16.70
C LEU A 120 5.81 -12.02 16.60
N ASN A 121 5.23 -12.42 15.47
CA ASN A 121 4.83 -13.80 15.24
C ASN A 121 6.04 -14.74 15.13
N GLU A 122 7.14 -14.29 14.52
CA GLU A 122 8.38 -15.05 14.40
C GLU A 122 9.21 -15.05 15.71
N ASN A 123 9.22 -13.93 16.43
CA ASN A 123 9.91 -13.78 17.70
C ASN A 123 9.08 -12.93 18.69
N PRO A 124 8.27 -13.58 19.56
CA PRO A 124 7.37 -12.88 20.49
C PRO A 124 8.06 -11.99 21.53
N THR A 125 9.38 -12.08 21.67
CA THR A 125 10.15 -11.34 22.69
C THR A 125 10.79 -10.06 22.17
N VAL A 126 10.78 -9.82 20.85
CA VAL A 126 11.38 -8.63 20.25
C VAL A 126 10.60 -7.37 20.64
N ARG A 127 11.32 -6.25 20.84
CA ARG A 127 10.73 -4.95 21.18
C ARG A 127 11.07 -3.93 20.10
N ARG A 128 10.15 -2.99 19.88
CA ARG A 128 10.29 -1.87 18.96
C ARG A 128 11.21 -0.79 19.53
#